data_AF-A0A6I9XK61-F1
#
_entry.id   AF-A0A6I9XK61-F1
#
_cell.length_a   1.000
_cell.length_b   1.000
_cell.length_c   1.000
_cell.angle_alpha   90.00
_cell.angle_beta   90.00
_cell.angle_gamma   90.00
#
_symmetry.space_group_name_H-M   'P 1'
#
loop_
_entity.id
_entity.type
_entity.pdbx_description
1 polymer ?
#
loop_
_entity_poly.entity_id
_entity_poly.type
_entity_poly.pdbx_seq_one_letter_code
_entity_poly.pdbx_strand_id
1 'polypeptide(L)'
;MVICCAALNCSNRQGKGPRGRVAVSFHRLPIATFKKLVQFDTLRLFIYLETAQLNPVIEPLSWMLGTWLSDPPGDGTFPSMKPFQYLEEVHISHAGQPMLNFSFNAFHPDTKKPMHRECGFIRIQPDTNKVAFISAQNTGLVEVEEGEVNGQELSIASHSVARISFAKKPHVEQITRKFRLNSEGKLEQTVSMSTTTQPMTQHLHITYKKVIP
;
A
#
# COMPACT_ATOMS: atom_id res chain seq x y z
N MET A 1 9.34 12.37 14.23
CA MET A 1 8.23 11.40 14.09
C MET A 1 6.96 12.21 13.92
N VAL A 2 6.35 12.19 12.73
CA VAL A 2 5.22 13.06 12.39
C VAL A 2 3.93 12.28 12.64
N ILE A 3 3.20 12.64 13.69
CA ILE A 3 1.81 12.20 13.87
C ILE A 3 0.96 13.28 13.21
N CYS A 4 0.27 12.93 12.13
CA CYS A 4 -0.68 13.81 11.46
C CYS A 4 -2.06 13.55 12.08
N CYS A 5 -2.49 14.37 13.04
CA CYS A 5 -3.89 14.38 13.48
C CYS A 5 -4.61 15.52 12.76
N ALA A 6 -5.68 15.19 12.03
CA ALA A 6 -6.62 16.17 11.52
C ALA A 6 -7.51 16.63 12.68
N ALA A 7 -7.47 17.92 13.01
CA ALA A 7 -8.46 18.53 13.90
C ALA A 7 -9.43 19.37 13.05
N LEU A 8 -10.73 19.13 13.22
CA LEU A 8 -11.78 19.98 12.66
C LEU A 8 -11.85 21.31 13.42
N ASN A 9 -12.06 22.42 12.69
CA ASN A 9 -12.32 23.79 13.17
C ASN A 9 -11.14 24.61 13.73
N CYS A 10 -10.06 24.76 12.96
CA CYS A 10 -9.09 25.83 13.20
C CYS A 10 -8.98 26.72 11.95
N SER A 11 -9.42 27.98 12.03
CA SER A 11 -9.37 28.94 10.94
C SER A 11 -8.21 29.91 11.14
N ASN A 12 -7.35 30.10 10.13
CA ASN A 12 -6.65 31.37 9.99
C ASN A 12 -6.21 31.70 8.55
N ARG A 13 -6.25 33.01 8.28
CA ARG A 13 -6.05 33.73 7.01
C ARG A 13 -4.66 33.52 6.41
N GLN A 14 -4.60 33.19 5.12
CA GLN A 14 -4.09 34.07 4.05
C GLN A 14 -4.35 33.42 2.68
N GLY A 15 -5.05 34.15 1.80
CA GLY A 15 -5.50 33.70 0.46
C GLY A 15 -7.03 33.68 0.34
N LYS A 16 -7.63 34.74 -0.22
CA LYS A 16 -9.09 34.86 -0.42
C LYS A 16 -9.58 33.84 -1.46
N GLY A 17 -10.02 32.66 -1.01
CA GLY A 17 -10.88 31.76 -1.80
C GLY A 17 -12.37 32.11 -1.61
N PRO A 18 -13.25 31.77 -2.56
CA PRO A 18 -14.69 32.00 -2.40
C PRO A 18 -15.19 31.27 -1.14
N ARG A 19 -15.94 31.98 -0.30
CA ARG A 19 -16.51 31.43 0.95
C ARG A 19 -17.46 30.29 0.58
N GLY A 20 -17.18 29.07 1.06
CA GLY A 20 -18.15 27.96 0.96
C GLY A 20 -17.59 26.54 0.74
N ARG A 21 -16.27 26.33 0.65
CA ARG A 21 -15.70 24.97 0.57
C ARG A 21 -14.52 24.78 1.53
N VAL A 22 -14.46 23.59 2.13
CA VAL A 22 -13.44 23.14 3.09
C VAL A 22 -12.06 23.23 2.44
N ALA A 23 -11.17 24.04 2.99
CA ALA A 23 -9.76 24.11 2.60
C ALA A 23 -8.93 23.39 3.66
N VAL A 24 -8.11 22.42 3.24
CA VAL A 24 -7.15 21.74 4.11
C VAL A 24 -5.82 22.49 4.04
N SER A 25 -5.30 22.92 5.18
CA SER A 25 -3.98 23.56 5.28
C SER A 25 -3.11 22.81 6.30
N PHE A 26 -1.84 22.63 5.96
CA PHE A 26 -0.87 21.89 6.77
C PHE A 26 0.05 22.85 7.51
N HIS A 27 0.19 22.68 8.83
CA HIS A 27 1.14 23.44 9.65
C HIS A 27 2.11 22.51 10.39
N ARG A 28 3.37 22.96 10.51
CA ARG A 28 4.42 22.30 11.31
C ARG A 28 4.49 22.98 12.69
N LEU A 29 4.41 22.23 13.78
CA LEU A 29 4.65 22.75 15.14
C LEU A 29 5.97 22.20 15.70
N PRO A 30 6.78 23.01 16.39
CA PRO A 30 8.07 22.58 16.94
C PRO A 30 7.94 21.73 18.22
N ILE A 31 8.87 20.77 18.37
CA ILE A 31 8.96 19.78 19.44
C ILE A 31 9.58 20.45 20.70
N ALA A 32 8.78 21.11 21.53
CA ALA A 32 9.27 21.66 22.81
C ALA A 32 8.43 21.26 24.03
N THR A 33 7.32 20.54 23.87
CA THR A 33 6.41 20.19 24.98
C THR A 33 6.37 18.69 25.32
N PHE A 34 7.42 17.96 24.98
CA PHE A 34 7.52 16.50 25.17
C PHE A 34 8.08 16.13 26.56
N LYS A 35 7.35 16.45 27.64
CA LYS A 35 7.71 16.00 29.01
C LYS A 35 6.59 15.31 29.79
N LYS A 36 5.51 14.84 29.14
CA LYS A 36 4.42 14.09 29.80
C LYS A 36 3.92 12.84 29.07
N LEU A 37 4.76 12.19 28.26
CA LEU A 37 4.37 10.99 27.49
C LEU A 37 5.23 9.76 27.84
N VAL A 38 5.44 9.54 29.15
CA VAL A 38 6.02 8.29 29.68
C VAL A 38 5.10 7.77 30.79
N GLN A 39 3.84 7.53 30.45
CA GLN A 39 2.91 6.67 31.20
C GLN A 39 1.59 6.57 30.43
N PHE A 40 1.60 5.81 29.34
CA PHE A 40 0.37 5.30 28.77
C PHE A 40 0.57 3.81 28.53
N ASP A 41 0.07 3.04 29.49
CA ASP A 41 -0.01 1.59 29.45
C ASP A 41 -0.60 1.12 28.12
N THR A 42 0.06 0.13 27.55
CA THR A 42 -0.21 -0.60 26.30
C THR A 42 -1.56 -1.35 26.28
N LEU A 43 -2.41 -1.19 27.29
CA LEU A 43 -3.68 -1.90 27.42
C LEU A 43 -4.94 -1.06 27.10
N ARG A 44 -4.83 0.25 26.83
CA ARG A 44 -5.99 1.12 26.59
C ARG A 44 -6.16 1.68 25.17
N LEU A 45 -5.25 1.37 24.24
CA LEU A 45 -5.44 1.76 22.83
C LEU A 45 -6.42 0.85 22.07
N PHE A 46 -6.91 -0.22 22.70
CA PHE A 46 -7.85 -1.18 22.11
C PHE A 46 -9.34 -0.76 22.22
N ILE A 47 -9.67 0.35 22.89
CA ILE A 47 -11.07 0.66 23.27
C ILE A 47 -11.74 1.77 22.44
N TYR A 48 -11.07 2.42 21.48
CA TYR A 48 -11.71 3.46 20.63
C TYR A 48 -11.22 3.47 19.18
N LEU A 49 -11.10 2.30 18.55
CA LEU A 49 -11.29 2.25 17.10
C LEU A 49 -12.75 1.85 16.87
N GLU A 50 -13.63 2.83 16.94
CA GLU A 50 -14.81 2.79 16.07
C GLU A 50 -14.26 2.47 14.68
N THR A 51 -14.50 1.26 14.17
CA THR A 51 -14.06 0.88 12.83
C THR A 51 -14.69 1.90 11.89
N ALA A 52 -13.90 2.85 11.42
CA ALA A 52 -14.39 3.93 10.57
C ALA A 52 -15.22 3.30 9.46
N GLN A 53 -16.45 3.77 9.25
CA GLN A 53 -17.36 3.16 8.27
C GLN A 53 -16.66 3.06 6.91
N LEU A 54 -16.79 1.90 6.25
CA LEU A 54 -16.23 1.71 4.92
C LEU A 54 -16.83 2.75 3.97
N ASN A 55 -15.96 3.51 3.29
CA ASN A 55 -16.41 4.48 2.33
C ASN A 55 -17.04 3.74 1.13
N PRO A 56 -18.28 4.08 0.71
CA PRO A 56 -18.92 3.39 -0.41
C PRO A 56 -18.10 3.38 -1.69
N VAL A 57 -17.24 4.38 -1.90
CA VAL A 57 -16.35 4.46 -3.05
C VAL A 57 -15.40 3.26 -3.14
N ILE A 58 -14.92 2.72 -2.01
CA ILE A 58 -13.96 1.59 -1.97
C ILE A 58 -14.63 0.22 -1.81
N GLU A 59 -15.95 0.14 -1.82
CA GLU A 59 -16.69 -1.14 -1.76
C GLU A 59 -16.22 -2.15 -2.82
N PRO A 60 -15.93 -1.76 -4.08
CA PRO A 60 -15.43 -2.69 -5.10
C PRO A 60 -14.06 -3.33 -4.79
N LEU A 61 -13.32 -2.77 -3.83
CA LEU A 61 -12.01 -3.27 -3.39
C LEU A 61 -12.06 -3.91 -1.99
N SER A 62 -13.25 -4.00 -1.38
CA SER A 62 -13.43 -4.51 -0.01
C SER A 62 -12.92 -5.94 0.18
N TRP A 63 -12.92 -6.75 -0.88
CA TRP A 63 -12.40 -8.12 -0.88
C TRP A 63 -10.89 -8.21 -0.55
N MET A 64 -10.13 -7.12 -0.75
CA MET A 64 -8.70 -7.03 -0.42
C MET A 64 -8.45 -6.78 1.07
N LEU A 65 -9.44 -6.32 1.83
CA LEU A 65 -9.27 -5.96 3.25
C LEU A 65 -8.86 -7.15 4.10
N GLY A 66 -7.95 -6.88 5.03
CA GLY A 66 -7.50 -7.82 6.04
C GLY A 66 -5.98 -7.86 6.18
N THR A 67 -5.54 -8.72 7.09
CA THR A 67 -4.15 -9.15 7.17
C THR A 67 -4.02 -10.51 6.50
N TRP A 68 -3.03 -10.62 5.63
CA TRP A 68 -2.80 -11.78 4.78
C TRP A 68 -1.36 -12.26 4.96
N LEU A 69 -1.18 -13.57 5.09
CA LEU A 69 0.13 -14.21 5.17
C LEU A 69 0.32 -15.19 4.02
N SER A 70 1.50 -15.17 3.41
CA SER A 70 1.87 -16.10 2.34
C SER A 70 1.66 -17.56 2.77
N ASP A 71 0.87 -18.32 2.00
CA ASP A 71 0.64 -19.75 2.23
C ASP A 71 0.22 -20.46 0.91
N PRO A 72 1.18 -21.05 0.15
CA PRO A 72 2.60 -21.29 0.47
C PRO A 72 3.50 -20.03 0.36
N PRO A 73 4.83 -20.13 0.64
CA PRO A 73 5.78 -19.07 0.27
C PRO A 73 5.63 -18.64 -1.19
N GLY A 74 5.85 -17.36 -1.47
CA GLY A 74 5.83 -16.82 -2.82
C GLY A 74 7.04 -17.22 -3.63
N ASP A 75 6.86 -17.32 -4.93
CA ASP A 75 7.90 -17.64 -5.90
C ASP A 75 8.38 -16.38 -6.60
N GLY A 76 9.70 -16.17 -6.58
CA GLY A 76 10.38 -15.12 -7.29
C GLY A 76 11.26 -15.69 -8.41
N THR A 77 11.04 -15.24 -9.63
CA THR A 77 11.81 -15.64 -10.82
C THR A 77 12.16 -14.41 -11.64
N PHE A 78 13.30 -14.43 -12.32
CA PHE A 78 13.63 -13.42 -13.32
C PHE A 78 14.76 -13.97 -14.20
N PRO A 79 14.83 -13.69 -15.51
CA PRO A 79 15.82 -14.32 -16.39
C PRO A 79 17.28 -14.15 -15.95
N SER A 80 17.61 -13.04 -15.28
CA SER A 80 18.96 -12.75 -14.78
C SER A 80 19.23 -13.22 -13.34
N MET A 81 18.30 -13.95 -12.72
CA MET A 81 18.38 -14.33 -11.30
C MET A 81 18.03 -15.82 -11.11
N LYS A 82 18.63 -16.45 -10.09
CA LYS A 82 18.17 -17.77 -9.67
C LYS A 82 16.77 -17.65 -9.06
N PRO A 83 15.85 -18.59 -9.35
CA PRO A 83 14.59 -18.68 -8.64
C PRO A 83 14.80 -18.68 -7.12
N PHE A 84 13.91 -18.00 -6.39
CA PHE A 84 13.94 -17.91 -4.94
C PHE A 84 12.52 -17.96 -4.39
N GLN A 85 12.41 -18.28 -3.10
CA GLN A 85 11.15 -18.19 -2.36
C GLN A 85 11.23 -17.13 -1.28
N TYR A 86 10.07 -16.56 -0.92
CA TYR A 86 9.96 -15.57 0.13
C TYR A 86 8.64 -15.73 0.88
N LEU A 87 8.66 -15.35 2.16
CA LEU A 87 7.44 -15.16 2.94
C LEU A 87 7.01 -13.72 2.81
N GLU A 88 5.72 -13.45 2.92
CA GLU A 88 5.22 -12.09 2.90
C GLU A 88 4.01 -11.91 3.82
N GLU A 89 4.02 -10.81 4.56
CA GLU A 89 2.91 -10.32 5.34
C GLU A 89 2.36 -9.06 4.67
N VAL A 90 1.06 -9.09 4.37
CA VAL A 90 0.33 -8.03 3.70
C VAL A 90 -0.76 -7.52 4.62
N HIS A 91 -0.76 -6.22 4.90
CA HIS A 91 -1.79 -5.56 5.69
C HIS A 91 -2.52 -4.54 4.82
N ILE A 92 -3.81 -4.75 4.56
CA ILE A 92 -4.67 -3.87 3.76
C ILE A 92 -5.83 -3.39 4.63
N SER A 93 -5.94 -2.08 4.81
CA SER A 93 -6.86 -1.44 5.76
C SER A 93 -7.47 -0.15 5.21
N HIS A 94 -8.42 0.45 5.94
CA HIS A 94 -8.98 1.76 5.63
C HIS A 94 -9.20 2.59 6.90
N ALA A 95 -9.35 3.89 6.73
CA ALA A 95 -9.69 4.83 7.81
C ALA A 95 -10.95 5.65 7.47
N GLY A 96 -11.86 5.09 6.65
CA GLY A 96 -13.10 5.75 6.18
C GLY A 96 -12.91 6.75 5.03
N GLN A 97 -11.67 7.01 4.64
CA GLN A 97 -11.34 7.75 3.42
C GLN A 97 -11.62 6.90 2.16
N PRO A 98 -11.79 7.52 0.98
CA PRO A 98 -12.02 6.80 -0.28
C PRO A 98 -10.71 6.21 -0.84
N MET A 99 -10.00 5.45 0.00
CA MET A 99 -8.78 4.72 -0.34
C MET A 99 -8.51 3.59 0.65
N LEU A 100 -7.78 2.58 0.20
CA LEU A 100 -7.14 1.57 1.04
C LEU A 100 -5.71 2.00 1.34
N ASN A 101 -5.23 1.65 2.54
CA ASN A 101 -3.83 1.71 2.92
C ASN A 101 -3.25 0.30 2.81
N PHE A 102 -2.05 0.15 2.27
CA PHE A 102 -1.37 -1.15 2.25
C PHE A 102 0.06 -1.08 2.79
N SER A 103 0.52 -2.20 3.33
CA SER A 103 1.93 -2.49 3.56
C SER A 103 2.22 -3.95 3.23
N PHE A 104 3.20 -4.20 2.38
CA PHE A 104 3.69 -5.52 2.03
C PHE A 104 5.11 -5.67 2.57
N ASN A 105 5.36 -6.73 3.34
CA ASN A 105 6.62 -6.96 4.02
C ASN A 105 7.12 -8.38 3.75
N ALA A 106 8.16 -8.49 2.94
CA ALA A 106 8.75 -9.77 2.59
C ALA A 106 9.88 -10.18 3.57
N PHE A 107 10.04 -11.48 3.74
CA PHE A 107 11.03 -12.10 4.63
C PHE A 107 11.64 -13.35 4.00
N HIS A 108 12.90 -13.62 4.35
CA HIS A 108 13.56 -14.86 3.96
C HIS A 108 12.88 -16.07 4.62
N PRO A 109 12.57 -17.16 3.89
CA PRO A 109 11.83 -18.30 4.43
C PRO A 109 12.47 -18.95 5.66
N ASP A 110 13.78 -19.20 5.61
CA ASP A 110 14.49 -19.85 6.73
C ASP A 110 14.87 -18.87 7.84
N THR A 111 15.57 -17.78 7.49
CA THR A 111 16.18 -16.88 8.48
C THR A 111 15.23 -15.82 9.03
N LYS A 112 14.04 -15.66 8.42
CA LYS A 112 13.07 -14.59 8.71
C LYS A 112 13.64 -13.17 8.62
N LYS A 113 14.82 -13.00 7.99
CA LYS A 113 15.42 -11.69 7.78
C LYS A 113 14.51 -10.85 6.86
N PRO A 114 14.29 -9.57 7.17
CA PRO A 114 13.58 -8.66 6.29
C PRO A 114 14.19 -8.58 4.89
N MET A 115 13.34 -8.58 3.86
CA MET A 115 13.71 -8.44 2.45
C MET A 115 13.07 -7.17 1.85
N HIS A 116 12.32 -7.31 0.76
CA HIS A 116 11.57 -6.22 0.14
C HIS A 116 10.47 -5.71 1.07
N ARG A 117 10.21 -4.40 1.03
CA ARG A 117 9.09 -3.77 1.73
C ARG A 117 8.52 -2.67 0.87
N GLU A 118 7.21 -2.57 0.84
CA GLU A 118 6.52 -1.47 0.21
C GLU A 118 5.26 -1.06 0.96
N CYS A 119 4.86 0.19 0.78
CA CYS A 119 3.63 0.71 1.37
C CYS A 119 3.08 1.86 0.52
N GLY A 120 1.78 2.12 0.72
CA GLY A 120 1.12 3.23 0.05
C GLY A 120 -0.39 3.11 0.07
N PHE A 121 -1.03 3.51 -1.04
CA PHE A 121 -2.47 3.66 -1.11
C PHE A 121 -3.06 3.06 -2.40
N ILE A 122 -4.27 2.51 -2.30
CA ILE A 122 -5.10 2.09 -3.43
C ILE A 122 -6.33 2.99 -3.48
N ARG A 123 -6.52 3.70 -4.58
CA ARG A 123 -7.61 4.65 -4.79
C ARG A 123 -8.47 4.18 -5.95
N ILE A 124 -9.76 4.41 -5.87
CA ILE A 124 -10.70 4.16 -6.97
C ILE A 124 -11.36 5.47 -7.37
N GLN A 125 -11.45 5.71 -8.68
CA GLN A 125 -12.16 6.85 -9.22
C GLN A 125 -13.67 6.64 -8.97
N PRO A 126 -14.35 7.56 -8.28
CA PRO A 126 -15.78 7.43 -7.98
C PRO A 126 -16.62 7.11 -9.23
N ASP A 127 -17.64 6.27 -9.05
CA ASP A 127 -18.58 5.84 -10.08
C ASP A 127 -17.96 5.11 -11.29
N THR A 128 -16.75 4.56 -11.11
CA THR A 128 -16.05 3.76 -12.12
C THR A 128 -15.40 2.53 -11.50
N ASN A 129 -14.84 1.66 -12.34
CA ASN A 129 -13.97 0.56 -11.92
C ASN A 129 -12.47 0.93 -11.98
N LYS A 130 -12.11 2.20 -12.21
CA LYS A 130 -10.73 2.63 -12.44
C LYS A 130 -9.98 2.82 -11.13
N VAL A 131 -8.82 2.20 -11.03
CA VAL A 131 -8.01 2.13 -9.81
C VAL A 131 -6.63 2.73 -10.05
N ALA A 132 -6.14 3.48 -9.08
CA ALA A 132 -4.76 3.93 -8.98
C ALA A 132 -4.09 3.33 -7.74
N PHE A 133 -2.91 2.74 -7.92
CA PHE A 133 -2.08 2.14 -6.89
C PHE A 133 -0.79 2.95 -6.77
N ILE A 134 -0.54 3.53 -5.60
CA ILE A 134 0.62 4.39 -5.34
C ILE A 134 1.50 3.69 -4.33
N SER A 135 2.75 3.40 -4.69
CA SER A 135 3.68 2.65 -3.83
C SER A 135 5.02 3.35 -3.66
N ALA A 136 5.59 3.21 -2.46
CA ALA A 136 6.98 3.49 -2.15
C ALA A 136 7.67 2.21 -1.66
N GLN A 137 8.77 1.85 -2.30
CA GLN A 137 9.53 0.63 -2.01
C GLN A 137 10.83 0.95 -1.26
N ASN A 138 11.26 0.06 -0.37
CA ASN A 138 12.50 0.21 0.41
C ASN A 138 13.78 0.21 -0.45
N THR A 139 13.68 -0.14 -1.73
CA THR A 139 14.74 -0.04 -2.73
C THR A 139 14.98 1.39 -3.23
N GLY A 140 14.15 2.35 -2.81
CA GLY A 140 14.19 3.74 -3.28
C GLY A 140 13.46 3.95 -4.60
N LEU A 141 12.49 3.09 -4.92
CA LEU A 141 11.57 3.22 -6.05
C LEU A 141 10.23 3.78 -5.55
N VAL A 142 9.62 4.69 -6.33
CA VAL A 142 8.22 5.08 -6.17
C VAL A 142 7.50 4.89 -7.49
N GLU A 143 6.25 4.44 -7.41
CA GLU A 143 5.46 4.10 -8.59
C GLU A 143 4.01 4.54 -8.45
N VAL A 144 3.41 4.84 -9.59
CA VAL A 144 1.98 5.03 -9.77
C VAL A 144 1.55 4.07 -10.86
N GLU A 145 0.69 3.13 -10.50
CA GLU A 145 0.09 2.17 -11.41
C GLU A 145 -1.41 2.46 -11.54
N GLU A 146 -1.95 2.31 -12.74
CA GLU A 146 -3.36 2.53 -13.03
C GLU A 146 -3.95 1.32 -13.78
N GLY A 147 -5.24 1.12 -13.61
CA GLY A 147 -5.95 0.01 -14.25
C GLY A 147 -7.37 -0.12 -13.71
N GLU A 148 -7.87 -1.34 -13.64
CA GLU A 148 -9.29 -1.59 -13.38
C GLU A 148 -9.54 -2.79 -12.46
N VAL A 149 -10.58 -2.68 -11.63
CA VAL A 149 -11.11 -3.78 -10.83
C VAL A 149 -12.36 -4.37 -11.49
N ASN A 150 -12.40 -5.68 -11.71
CA ASN A 150 -13.54 -6.38 -12.29
C ASN A 150 -13.88 -7.58 -11.41
N GLY A 151 -15.00 -7.52 -10.70
CA GLY A 151 -15.32 -8.50 -9.65
C GLY A 151 -14.26 -8.47 -8.56
N GLN A 152 -13.64 -9.62 -8.29
CA GLN A 152 -12.59 -9.76 -7.27
C GLN A 152 -11.19 -9.87 -7.90
N GLU A 153 -10.98 -9.22 -9.03
CA GLU A 153 -9.69 -9.14 -9.73
C GLU A 153 -9.34 -7.69 -10.02
N LEU A 154 -8.14 -7.27 -9.65
CA LEU A 154 -7.57 -5.95 -9.93
C LEU A 154 -6.36 -6.12 -10.84
N SER A 155 -6.38 -5.49 -12.02
CA SER A 155 -5.24 -5.47 -12.94
C SER A 155 -4.77 -4.03 -13.15
N ILE A 156 -3.48 -3.77 -12.91
CA ILE A 156 -2.87 -2.44 -12.94
C ILE A 156 -1.50 -2.49 -13.63
N ALA A 157 -1.11 -1.37 -14.23
CA ALA A 157 0.18 -1.19 -14.89
C ALA A 157 0.76 0.18 -14.56
N SER A 158 2.08 0.25 -14.41
CA SER A 158 2.80 1.47 -14.09
C SER A 158 2.62 2.54 -15.16
N HIS A 159 2.05 3.69 -14.78
CA HIS A 159 2.06 4.92 -15.55
C HIS A 159 3.33 5.74 -15.28
N SER A 160 3.84 5.71 -14.05
CA SER A 160 5.04 6.45 -13.65
C SER A 160 5.89 5.64 -12.69
N VAL A 161 7.20 5.66 -12.92
CA VAL A 161 8.21 5.05 -12.06
C VAL A 161 9.35 6.04 -11.87
N ALA A 162 9.64 6.40 -10.62
CA ALA A 162 10.76 7.26 -10.27
C ALA A 162 11.65 6.57 -9.23
N ARG A 163 12.91 6.98 -9.14
CA ARG A 163 13.91 6.34 -8.29
C ARG A 163 14.92 7.33 -7.74
N ILE A 164 15.51 6.97 -6.61
CA ILE A 164 16.66 7.66 -6.05
C ILE A 164 17.89 7.58 -6.98
N SER A 165 18.78 8.57 -6.89
CA SER A 165 19.94 8.70 -7.80
C SER A 165 20.94 7.55 -7.73
N PHE A 166 20.98 6.82 -6.61
CA PHE A 166 21.89 5.70 -6.36
C PHE A 166 21.16 4.35 -6.28
N ALA A 167 19.96 4.24 -6.87
CA ALA A 167 19.26 2.97 -6.99
C ALA A 167 20.12 1.95 -7.74
N LYS A 168 20.09 0.69 -7.32
CA LYS A 168 20.88 -0.38 -7.94
C LYS A 168 20.39 -0.64 -9.38
N LYS A 169 21.32 -0.99 -10.27
CA LYS A 169 21.03 -1.48 -11.63
C LYS A 169 20.79 -3.01 -11.63
N PRO A 170 20.04 -3.56 -12.59
CA PRO A 170 19.30 -2.87 -13.65
C PRO A 170 18.10 -2.10 -13.10
N HIS A 171 17.73 -1.00 -13.75
CA HIS A 171 16.60 -0.19 -13.30
C HIS A 171 15.31 -0.78 -13.85
N VAL A 172 14.31 -0.93 -12.98
CA VAL A 172 12.95 -1.28 -13.38
C VAL A 172 12.35 -0.11 -14.18
N GLU A 173 11.78 -0.40 -15.35
CA GLU A 173 11.20 0.60 -16.25
C GLU A 173 9.67 0.57 -16.23
N GLN A 174 9.09 -0.63 -16.18
CA GLN A 174 7.63 -0.82 -16.07
C GLN A 174 7.33 -1.96 -15.11
N ILE A 175 6.18 -1.85 -14.43
CA ILE A 175 5.63 -2.87 -13.53
C ILE A 175 4.18 -3.10 -13.94
N THR A 176 3.71 -4.35 -13.87
CA THR A 176 2.29 -4.67 -13.88
C THR A 176 1.97 -5.59 -12.72
N ARG A 177 0.79 -5.40 -12.13
CA ARG A 177 0.30 -6.24 -11.04
C ARG A 177 -1.09 -6.74 -11.34
N LYS A 178 -1.34 -7.97 -10.91
CA LYS A 178 -2.66 -8.56 -10.87
C LYS A 178 -2.91 -9.10 -9.48
N PHE A 179 -3.98 -8.64 -8.85
CA PHE A 179 -4.50 -9.19 -7.60
C PHE A 179 -5.80 -9.93 -7.88
N ARG A 180 -6.04 -11.03 -7.17
CA ARG A 180 -7.30 -11.78 -7.27
C ARG A 180 -7.67 -12.41 -5.93
N LEU A 181 -8.94 -12.39 -5.55
CA LEU A 181 -9.47 -13.31 -4.56
C LEU A 181 -9.92 -14.58 -5.26
N ASN A 182 -9.30 -15.71 -4.96
CA ASN A 182 -9.66 -16.96 -5.60
C ASN A 182 -10.88 -17.63 -4.92
N SER A 183 -11.36 -18.73 -5.50
CA SER A 183 -12.52 -19.47 -5.00
C SER A 183 -12.32 -20.10 -3.61
N GLU A 184 -11.07 -20.22 -3.14
CA GLU A 184 -10.72 -20.71 -1.81
C GLU A 184 -10.67 -19.58 -0.76
N GLY A 185 -10.95 -18.34 -1.16
CA GLY A 185 -10.84 -17.17 -0.29
C GLY A 185 -9.40 -16.74 -0.01
N LYS A 186 -8.43 -17.18 -0.82
CA LYS A 186 -7.04 -16.73 -0.76
C LYS A 186 -6.83 -15.53 -1.67
N LEU A 187 -6.11 -14.54 -1.17
CA LEU A 187 -5.60 -13.45 -2.00
C LEU A 187 -4.46 -14.02 -2.85
N GLU A 188 -4.35 -13.58 -4.09
CA GLU A 188 -3.27 -13.91 -5.00
C GLU A 188 -2.70 -12.63 -5.58
N GLN A 189 -1.37 -12.57 -5.74
CA GLN A 189 -0.67 -11.48 -6.38
C GLN A 189 0.29 -12.05 -7.43
N THR A 190 0.25 -11.49 -8.63
CA THR A 190 1.27 -11.69 -9.65
C THR A 190 1.85 -10.33 -10.03
N VAL A 191 3.18 -10.22 -10.02
CA VAL A 191 3.91 -9.02 -10.44
C VAL A 191 4.77 -9.37 -11.64
N SER A 192 4.65 -8.58 -12.70
CA SER A 192 5.58 -8.60 -13.83
C SER A 192 6.36 -7.29 -13.85
N MET A 193 7.59 -7.34 -14.31
CA MET A 193 8.38 -6.13 -14.50
C MET A 193 9.25 -6.21 -15.76
N SER A 194 9.55 -5.06 -16.34
CA SER A 194 10.63 -4.87 -17.31
C SER A 194 11.76 -4.07 -16.68
N THR A 195 12.96 -4.25 -17.21
CA THR A 195 14.14 -3.45 -16.84
C THR A 195 14.83 -2.94 -18.09
N THR A 196 15.80 -2.05 -17.90
CA THR A 196 16.68 -1.55 -18.96
C THR A 196 17.32 -2.63 -19.85
N THR A 197 17.37 -3.88 -19.39
CA THR A 197 18.01 -5.00 -20.10
C THR A 197 17.11 -6.22 -20.30
N GLN A 198 15.86 -6.17 -19.86
CA GLN A 198 14.94 -7.32 -19.89
C GLN A 198 13.52 -6.87 -20.20
N PRO A 199 12.90 -7.36 -21.30
CA PRO A 199 11.49 -7.12 -21.59
C PRO A 199 10.56 -7.60 -20.48
N MET A 200 9.32 -7.08 -20.47
CA MET A 200 8.29 -7.41 -19.49
C MET A 200 8.14 -8.93 -19.34
N THR A 201 8.32 -9.40 -18.11
CA THR A 201 8.16 -10.82 -17.76
C THR A 201 7.74 -10.94 -16.31
N GLN A 202 7.14 -12.08 -15.96
CA GLN A 202 6.73 -12.34 -14.58
C GLN A 202 7.96 -12.32 -13.68
N HIS A 203 7.82 -11.61 -12.56
CA HIS A 203 8.83 -11.57 -11.52
C HIS A 203 8.39 -12.32 -10.26
N LEU A 204 7.15 -12.12 -9.82
CA LEU A 204 6.64 -12.66 -8.57
C LEU A 204 5.27 -13.32 -8.78
N HIS A 205 5.03 -14.42 -8.09
CA HIS A 205 3.69 -14.97 -7.87
C HIS A 205 3.58 -15.46 -6.43
N ILE A 206 2.46 -15.18 -5.78
CA ILE A 206 2.24 -15.55 -4.38
C ILE A 206 0.75 -15.64 -4.07
N THR A 207 0.41 -16.53 -3.16
CA THR A 207 -0.95 -16.66 -2.62
C THR A 207 -0.91 -16.54 -1.10
N TYR A 208 -1.96 -15.97 -0.53
CA TYR A 208 -2.03 -15.64 0.88
C TYR A 208 -3.30 -16.17 1.51
N LYS A 209 -3.19 -16.66 2.75
CA LYS A 209 -4.34 -16.90 3.61
C LYS A 209 -4.68 -15.65 4.41
N LYS A 210 -5.98 -15.39 4.59
CA LYS A 210 -6.45 -14.33 5.49
C LYS A 210 -6.27 -14.79 6.94
N VAL A 211 -5.67 -13.94 7.78
CA VAL A 211 -5.47 -14.19 9.22
C VAL A 211 -6.18 -13.18 10.11
N ILE A 212 -6.48 -11.99 9.59
CA ILE A 212 -7.32 -10.98 10.26
C ILE A 212 -8.31 -10.42 9.22
N PRO A 213 -9.61 -10.38 9.52
CA PRO A 213 -10.64 -9.76 8.66
C PRO A 213 -10.44 -8.26 8.42
#